data_AF-A0AAN3V6X1-F1
#
_entry.id   AF-A0AAN3V6X1-F1
#
_cell.length_a   1.000
_cell.length_b   1.000
_cell.length_c   1.000
_cell.angle_alpha   90.00
_cell.angle_beta   90.00
_cell.angle_gamma   90.00
#
_symmetry.space_group_name_H-M   'P 1'
#
loop_
_entity.id
_entity.type
_entity.pdbx_description
1 polymer ?
#
loop_
_entity_poly.entity_id
_entity_poly.type
_entity_poly.pdbx_seq_one_letter_code
_entity_poly.pdbx_strand_id
1 'polypeptide(L)'
;MDELRKKFEESWLRRGGESSDLIRYPENHHEIGSGNIGGQYVMDDVQGHWQTWQASRSAIEITAPKFIDSREALAKGFTVDYSNGFGDAMDAYEENIRAAGIKVKE
;
A
#
# COMPACT_ATOMS: atom_id res chain seq x y z
N MET A 1 -0.03 1.15 -7.95
CA MET A 1 0.90 0.00 -7.86
C MET A 1 2.34 0.46 -7.93
N ASP A 2 2.67 1.41 -8.81
CA ASP A 2 4.05 1.84 -9.04
C ASP A 2 4.76 2.44 -7.82
N GLU A 3 4.08 3.22 -6.98
CA GLU A 3 4.67 3.77 -5.75
C GLU A 3 5.03 2.70 -4.70
N LEU A 4 4.21 1.64 -4.58
CA LEU A 4 4.54 0.52 -3.71
C LEU A 4 5.74 -0.26 -4.28
N ARG A 5 5.73 -0.50 -5.59
CA ARG A 5 6.84 -1.18 -6.26
C ARG A 5 8.15 -0.41 -6.09
N LYS A 6 8.15 0.90 -6.28
CA LYS A 6 9.30 1.77 -6.04
C LYS A 6 9.84 1.65 -4.61
N LYS A 7 8.97 1.67 -3.60
CA LYS A 7 9.37 1.49 -2.18
C LYS A 7 10.03 0.14 -1.93
N PHE A 8 9.54 -0.92 -2.56
CA PHE A 8 10.16 -2.24 -2.49
C PHE A 8 11.55 -2.24 -3.15
N GLU A 9 11.66 -1.72 -4.37
CA GLU A 9 12.91 -1.66 -5.13
C GLU A 9 13.99 -0.83 -4.40
N GLU A 10 13.62 0.34 -3.86
CA GLU A 10 14.50 1.15 -3.01
C GLU A 10 14.96 0.37 -1.77
N SER A 11 14.05 -0.39 -1.14
CA SER A 11 14.41 -1.22 0.00
C SER A 11 15.26 -2.43 -0.38
N TRP A 12 15.15 -2.97 -1.60
CA TRP A 12 15.99 -4.04 -2.12
C TRP A 12 17.43 -3.56 -2.26
N LEU A 13 17.62 -2.46 -2.99
CA LEU A 13 18.92 -1.85 -3.24
C LEU A 13 19.62 -1.42 -1.93
N ARG A 14 18.88 -0.80 -1.01
CA ARG A 14 19.42 -0.39 0.30
C ARG A 14 19.96 -1.57 1.13
N ARG A 15 19.44 -2.78 0.92
CA ARG A 15 19.87 -3.99 1.65
C ARG A 15 21.02 -4.73 0.97
N GLY A 16 21.59 -4.16 -0.09
CA GLY A 16 22.70 -4.74 -0.85
C GLY A 16 22.27 -5.57 -2.06
N GLY A 17 20.98 -5.53 -2.44
CA GLY A 17 20.53 -6.06 -3.72
C GLY A 17 21.05 -5.22 -4.89
N GLU A 18 21.14 -5.81 -6.07
CA GLU A 18 21.67 -5.17 -7.27
C GLU A 18 20.55 -4.59 -8.15
N SER A 19 20.88 -3.61 -9.00
CA SER A 19 19.90 -3.05 -9.94
C SER A 19 19.55 -4.03 -11.07
N SER A 20 20.46 -4.94 -11.42
CA SER A 20 20.25 -6.07 -12.34
C SER A 20 19.13 -7.00 -11.86
N ASP A 21 18.98 -7.17 -10.55
CA ASP A 21 17.93 -7.99 -9.94
C ASP A 21 16.52 -7.45 -10.25
N LEU A 22 16.42 -6.15 -10.51
CA LEU A 22 15.16 -5.43 -10.71
C LEU A 22 14.67 -5.45 -12.17
N ILE A 23 15.36 -6.19 -13.05
CA ILE A 23 14.90 -6.40 -14.43
C ILE A 23 13.55 -7.12 -14.40
N ARG A 24 12.60 -6.62 -15.17
CA ARG A 24 11.25 -7.17 -15.28
C ARG A 24 10.96 -7.64 -16.69
N TYR A 25 10.13 -8.66 -16.79
CA TYR A 25 9.53 -9.03 -18.05
C TYR A 25 8.72 -7.86 -18.62
N PRO A 26 8.76 -7.62 -19.94
CA PRO A 26 7.93 -6.60 -20.57
C PRO A 26 6.46 -6.90 -20.32
N GLU A 27 5.62 -5.86 -20.32
CA GLU A 27 4.18 -6.04 -20.19
C GLU A 27 3.66 -7.00 -21.29
N ASN A 28 2.71 -7.86 -20.93
CA ASN A 28 2.17 -8.93 -21.79
C ASN A 28 3.17 -10.03 -22.19
N HIS A 29 4.30 -10.19 -21.49
CA HIS A 29 5.19 -11.33 -21.70
C HIS A 29 4.51 -12.65 -21.34
N HIS A 30 4.53 -13.62 -22.26
CA HIS A 30 3.92 -14.93 -22.05
C HIS A 30 4.98 -16.02 -22.10
N GLU A 31 5.02 -16.85 -21.05
CA GLU A 31 5.86 -18.04 -21.00
C GLU A 31 5.01 -19.31 -21.13
N ILE A 32 5.58 -20.32 -21.80
CA ILE A 32 4.95 -21.63 -21.98
C ILE A 32 4.82 -22.28 -20.59
N GLY A 33 3.58 -22.58 -20.19
CA GLY A 33 3.27 -23.21 -18.90
C GLY A 33 2.92 -22.24 -17.77
N SER A 34 3.37 -20.98 -17.84
CA SER A 34 3.13 -19.95 -16.80
C SER A 34 2.09 -18.90 -17.21
N GLY A 35 1.75 -18.80 -18.50
CA GLY A 35 0.81 -17.80 -19.00
C GLY A 35 1.43 -16.41 -19.04
N ASN A 36 0.64 -15.36 -18.79
CA ASN A 36 1.12 -13.98 -18.79
C ASN A 36 1.89 -13.67 -17.50
N ILE A 37 3.19 -13.46 -17.62
CA ILE A 37 4.08 -13.06 -16.51
C ILE A 37 4.63 -11.64 -16.70
N GLY A 38 4.03 -10.85 -17.59
CA GLY A 38 4.44 -9.47 -17.82
C GLY A 38 4.49 -8.64 -16.53
N GLY A 39 5.52 -7.82 -16.41
CA GLY A 39 5.73 -6.95 -15.26
C GLY A 39 6.23 -7.64 -13.98
N GLN A 40 6.44 -8.97 -13.99
CA GLN A 40 7.13 -9.69 -12.91
C GLN A 40 8.64 -9.48 -12.99
N TYR A 41 9.33 -9.58 -11.85
CA TYR A 41 10.80 -9.61 -11.85
C TYR A 41 11.29 -10.90 -12.51
N VAL A 42 12.33 -10.77 -13.34
CA VAL A 42 12.96 -11.92 -14.02
C VAL A 42 13.69 -12.81 -13.02
N MET A 43 14.23 -12.22 -11.95
CA MET A 43 14.87 -12.97 -10.88
C MET A 43 13.82 -13.50 -9.90
N ASP A 44 13.70 -14.82 -9.82
CA ASP A 44 12.70 -15.51 -8.99
C ASP A 44 12.77 -15.10 -7.51
N ASP A 45 13.98 -14.95 -6.96
CA ASP A 45 14.16 -14.53 -5.57
C ASP A 45 13.53 -13.15 -5.31
N VAL A 46 13.76 -12.20 -6.22
CA VAL A 46 13.20 -10.84 -6.13
C VAL A 46 11.69 -10.88 -6.28
N GLN A 47 11.19 -11.70 -7.20
CA GLN A 47 9.76 -11.89 -7.42
C GLN A 47 9.09 -12.49 -6.18
N GLY A 48 9.70 -13.48 -5.55
CA GLY A 48 9.23 -14.07 -4.29
C GLY A 48 9.25 -13.08 -3.13
N HIS A 49 10.30 -12.26 -3.01
CA HIS A 49 10.38 -11.18 -2.03
C HIS A 49 9.33 -10.10 -2.27
N TRP A 50 9.05 -9.75 -3.52
CA TRP A 50 8.01 -8.81 -3.91
C TRP A 50 6.62 -9.32 -3.49
N GLN A 51 6.29 -10.57 -3.83
CA GLN A 51 5.03 -11.19 -3.45
C GLN A 51 4.88 -11.28 -1.92
N THR A 52 5.94 -11.68 -1.22
CA THR A 52 5.95 -11.74 0.25
C THR A 52 5.76 -10.35 0.87
N TRP A 53 6.37 -9.32 0.28
CA TRP A 53 6.22 -7.94 0.73
C TRP A 53 4.78 -7.45 0.58
N GLN A 54 4.14 -7.70 -0.57
CA GLN A 54 2.73 -7.41 -0.79
C GLN A 54 1.84 -8.17 0.21
N ALA A 55 2.09 -9.47 0.41
CA ALA A 55 1.34 -10.30 1.35
C ALA A 55 1.44 -9.78 2.79
N SER A 56 2.65 -9.44 3.26
CA SER A 56 2.88 -8.90 4.60
C SER A 56 2.09 -7.63 4.89
N ARG A 57 1.94 -6.76 3.89
CA ARG A 57 1.19 -5.50 3.99
C ARG A 57 -0.31 -5.73 3.99
N SER A 58 -0.76 -6.65 3.13
CA SER A 58 -2.16 -7.05 3.07
C SER A 58 -2.63 -7.79 4.33
N ALA A 59 -1.71 -8.31 5.14
CA ALA A 59 -1.99 -8.96 6.42
C ALA A 59 -2.13 -7.95 7.57
N ILE A 60 -1.63 -6.72 7.41
CA ILE A 60 -1.86 -5.65 8.38
C ILE A 60 -3.28 -5.13 8.14
N GLU A 61 -4.10 -5.26 9.17
CA GLU A 61 -5.46 -4.75 9.18
C GLU A 61 -5.58 -3.71 10.29
N ILE A 62 -6.10 -2.55 9.94
CA ILE A 62 -6.42 -1.51 10.91
C ILE A 62 -7.92 -1.26 10.93
N THR A 63 -8.44 -0.82 12.07
CA THR A 63 -9.80 -0.29 12.16
C THR A 63 -9.70 1.23 12.11
N ALA A 64 -10.33 1.85 11.12
CA ALA A 64 -10.38 3.29 11.04
C ALA A 64 -11.18 3.85 12.24
N PRO A 65 -10.75 4.97 12.84
CA PRO A 65 -11.58 5.71 13.77
C PRO A 65 -12.91 6.06 13.09
N LYS A 66 -14.02 5.81 13.77
CA LYS A 66 -15.34 6.18 13.24
C LYS A 66 -15.42 7.71 13.12
N PHE A 67 -15.67 8.20 11.91
CA PHE A 67 -16.04 9.60 11.72
C PHE A 67 -17.29 9.91 12.53
N ILE A 68 -17.23 10.97 13.34
CA ILE A 68 -18.38 11.50 14.06
C ILE A 68 -18.69 12.87 13.48
N ASP A 69 -19.96 13.12 13.20
CA ASP A 69 -20.40 14.43 12.70
C ASP A 69 -20.32 15.51 13.79
N SER A 70 -20.46 16.78 13.41
CA SER A 70 -20.40 17.91 14.34
C SER A 70 -21.41 17.78 15.49
N ARG A 71 -22.57 17.16 15.26
CA ARG A 71 -23.62 17.00 16.27
C ARG A 71 -23.26 15.92 17.28
N GLU A 72 -22.71 14.80 16.83
CA GLU A 72 -22.19 13.74 17.71
C GLU A 72 -20.96 14.23 18.49
N ALA A 73 -20.10 15.05 17.86
CA ALA A 73 -18.96 15.68 18.53
C ALA A 73 -19.41 16.65 19.64
N LEU A 74 -20.39 17.53 19.35
CA LEU A 74 -20.98 18.43 20.34
C LEU A 74 -21.62 17.67 21.51
N ALA A 75 -22.33 16.57 21.23
CA ALA A 75 -22.94 15.73 22.26
C ALA A 75 -21.91 15.06 23.19
N LYS A 76 -20.67 14.85 22.71
CA LYS A 76 -19.54 14.34 23.50
C LYS A 76 -18.73 15.44 24.20
N GLY A 77 -19.15 16.70 24.09
CA GLY A 77 -18.52 17.84 24.75
C GLY A 77 -17.34 18.45 23.99
N PHE A 78 -17.13 18.08 22.72
CA PHE A 78 -16.15 18.75 21.86
C PHE A 78 -16.66 20.14 21.43
N THR A 79 -15.74 21.08 21.24
CA THR A 79 -16.07 22.45 20.79
C THR A 79 -16.35 22.48 19.28
N VAL A 80 -17.04 23.54 18.82
CA VAL A 80 -17.56 23.70 17.44
C VAL A 80 -16.47 23.63 16.35
N ASP A 81 -15.20 23.83 16.69
CA ASP A 81 -14.08 23.71 15.74
C ASP A 81 -13.75 22.28 15.31
N TYR A 82 -14.38 21.26 15.91
CA TYR A 82 -14.12 19.85 15.60
C TYR A 82 -14.39 19.48 14.13
N SER A 83 -15.30 20.15 13.43
CA SER A 83 -15.66 19.79 12.05
C SER A 83 -14.83 20.46 10.95
N ASN A 84 -14.06 21.50 11.27
CA ASN A 84 -13.25 22.20 10.26
C ASN A 84 -11.92 21.45 10.08
N GLY A 85 -11.90 20.53 9.12
CA GLY A 85 -10.69 19.80 8.71
C GLY A 85 -10.52 18.41 9.33
N PHE A 86 -11.36 17.99 10.28
CA PHE A 86 -11.32 16.61 10.80
C PHE A 86 -11.72 15.58 9.73
N GLY A 87 -12.76 15.88 8.92
CA GLY A 87 -13.14 15.02 7.79
C GLY A 87 -12.01 14.87 6.79
N ASP A 88 -11.48 16.00 6.30
CA ASP A 88 -10.35 16.00 5.36
C ASP A 88 -9.12 15.27 5.91
N ALA A 89 -8.83 15.41 7.21
CA ALA A 89 -7.73 14.71 7.86
C ALA A 89 -7.98 13.20 7.97
N MET A 90 -9.22 12.78 8.21
CA MET A 90 -9.61 11.36 8.26
C MET A 90 -9.54 10.72 6.87
N ASP A 91 -10.00 11.41 5.83
CA ASP A 91 -9.91 10.96 4.44
C ASP A 91 -8.44 10.83 4.01
N ALA A 92 -7.62 11.85 4.28
CA ALA A 92 -6.19 11.82 3.99
C ALA A 92 -5.46 10.70 4.78
N TYR A 93 -5.87 10.44 6.02
CA TYR A 93 -5.35 9.34 6.84
C TYR A 93 -5.63 7.98 6.19
N GLU A 94 -6.89 7.72 5.80
CA GLU A 94 -7.26 6.46 5.17
C GLU A 94 -6.59 6.26 3.81
N GLU A 95 -6.52 7.32 3.00
CA GLU A 95 -5.84 7.30 1.70
C GLU A 95 -4.36 6.94 1.86
N ASN A 96 -3.66 7.57 2.81
CA ASN A 96 -2.25 7.30 3.08
C ASN A 96 -1.99 5.85 3.53
N ILE A 97 -2.91 5.26 4.30
CA ILE A 97 -2.79 3.87 4.74
C ILE A 97 -3.01 2.90 3.58
N ARG A 98 -4.02 3.16 2.75
CA ARG A 98 -4.26 2.36 1.53
C ARG A 98 -3.08 2.47 0.55
N ALA A 99 -2.51 3.67 0.39
CA ALA A 99 -1.30 3.90 -0.40
C ALA A 99 -0.06 3.18 0.16
N ALA A 100 -0.05 2.86 1.45
CA ALA A 100 0.99 2.03 2.08
C ALA A 100 0.78 0.51 1.84
N GLY A 101 -0.32 0.11 1.20
CA GLY A 101 -0.69 -1.28 0.92
C GLY A 101 -1.34 -2.00 2.10
N ILE A 102 -1.78 -1.24 3.12
CA ILE A 102 -2.38 -1.75 4.34
C ILE A 102 -3.91 -1.77 4.18
N LYS A 103 -4.57 -2.80 4.73
CA LYS A 103 -6.03 -2.90 4.70
C LYS A 103 -6.65 -2.07 5.81
N VAL A 104 -7.65 -1.26 5.45
CA VAL A 104 -8.52 -0.53 6.37
C VAL A 104 -9.85 -1.27 6.43
N LYS A 105 -10.27 -1.69 7.63
CA LYS A 105 -11.61 -2.28 7.85
C LYS A 105 -12.66 -1.17 7.79
N GLU A 106 -13.70 -1.43 7.00
CA GLU A 106 -14.94 -0.64 6.93
C GLU A 106 -15.81 -0.87 8.17
#